data_AF-A0A0J9WUX4-F1
#
_entry.id   AF-A0A0J9WUX4-F1
#
_cell.length_a   1.000
_cell.length_b   1.000
_cell.length_c   1.000
_cell.angle_alpha   90.00
_cell.angle_beta   90.00
_cell.angle_gamma   90.00
#
_symmetry.space_group_name_H-M   'P 1'
#
loop_
_entity.id
_entity.type
_entity.pdbx_description
1 polymer ?
#
loop_
_entity_poly.entity_id
_entity_poly.type
_entity_poly.pdbx_seq_one_letter_code
_entity_poly.pdbx_strand_id
1 'polypeptide(L)'
;MDDAQGLQLFQNKLNGDFDRDAATDVLWALNYIPLAITQAAAYINRRAPCVSVKTYLDTFQESNKKKGNLLNRDAGDLRRDETVSNSVVVTWQVTFEQIRRERPSAAKLLSFISFFNPQGIPEFMLHDYVTDLTDHANRDTVSADFEDDLDILRGYSLVSVTATGDTYEMHALV
;
A
#
# COMPACT_ATOMS: atom_id res chain seq x y z
N MET A 1 -15.03 -3.43 -12.31
CA MET A 1 -14.72 -4.86 -12.11
C MET A 1 -15.98 -5.50 -11.57
N ASP A 2 -16.36 -6.68 -12.07
CA ASP A 2 -17.51 -7.42 -11.54
C ASP A 2 -17.11 -8.32 -10.35
N ASP A 3 -18.09 -8.88 -9.65
CA ASP A 3 -17.88 -9.69 -8.44
C ASP A 3 -17.00 -10.93 -8.70
N ALA A 4 -17.17 -11.57 -9.86
CA ALA A 4 -16.43 -12.77 -10.21
C ALA A 4 -14.95 -12.45 -10.49
N GLN A 5 -14.70 -11.37 -11.23
CA GLN A 5 -13.36 -10.86 -11.49
C GLN A 5 -12.67 -10.38 -10.21
N GLY A 6 -13.41 -9.71 -9.30
CA GLY A 6 -12.89 -9.27 -8.02
C GLY A 6 -12.48 -10.43 -7.13
N LEU A 7 -13.32 -11.46 -7.03
CA LEU A 7 -13.02 -12.67 -6.27
C LEU A 7 -11.84 -13.43 -6.87
N GLN A 8 -11.79 -13.57 -8.19
CA GLN A 8 -10.67 -14.22 -8.87
C GLN A 8 -9.36 -13.45 -8.66
N LEU A 9 -9.38 -12.11 -8.73
CA LEU A 9 -8.20 -11.30 -8.44
C LEU A 9 -7.74 -11.49 -7.00
N PHE A 10 -8.65 -11.48 -6.03
CA PHE A 10 -8.33 -11.68 -4.63
C PHE A 10 -7.76 -13.08 -4.37
N GLN A 11 -8.35 -14.12 -4.97
CA GLN A 11 -7.85 -15.50 -4.95
C GLN A 11 -6.42 -15.59 -5.51
N ASN A 12 -6.17 -14.95 -6.65
CA ASN A 12 -4.85 -14.97 -7.28
C ASN A 12 -3.78 -14.23 -6.46
N LYS A 13 -4.18 -13.30 -5.60
CA LYS A 13 -3.27 -12.48 -4.81
C LYS A 13 -3.08 -12.99 -3.38
N LEU A 14 -4.03 -13.72 -2.81
CA LEU A 14 -3.92 -14.29 -1.45
C LEU A 14 -3.20 -15.63 -1.45
N ASN A 15 -2.33 -15.81 -0.45
CA ASN A 15 -1.64 -17.07 -0.21
C ASN A 15 -2.48 -17.92 0.76
N GLY A 16 -3.13 -18.97 0.26
CA GLY A 16 -3.86 -19.95 1.07
C GLY A 16 -5.38 -19.79 1.03
N ASP A 17 -6.06 -20.66 1.78
CA ASP A 17 -7.53 -20.70 1.83
C ASP A 17 -8.10 -19.55 2.66
N PHE A 18 -9.29 -19.12 2.27
CA PHE A 18 -10.05 -18.11 2.98
C PHE A 18 -11.55 -18.39 2.92
N ASP A 19 -12.25 -17.85 3.91
CA ASP A 19 -13.71 -17.85 3.92
C ASP A 19 -14.25 -16.96 2.80
N ARG A 20 -15.09 -17.53 1.95
CA ARG A 20 -15.65 -16.87 0.76
C ARG A 20 -16.60 -15.74 1.14
N ASP A 21 -17.31 -15.87 2.25
CA ASP A 21 -18.25 -14.84 2.71
C ASP A 21 -17.45 -13.62 3.20
N ALA A 22 -16.43 -13.86 4.05
CA ALA A 22 -15.52 -12.80 4.49
C ALA A 22 -14.77 -12.13 3.33
N ALA A 23 -14.37 -12.89 2.30
CA ALA A 23 -13.76 -12.33 1.09
C ALA A 23 -14.73 -11.43 0.32
N THR A 24 -16.00 -11.84 0.21
CA THR A 24 -17.04 -11.04 -0.46
C THR A 24 -17.27 -9.72 0.29
N ASP A 25 -17.32 -9.74 1.62
CA ASP A 25 -17.47 -8.53 2.44
C ASP A 25 -16.28 -7.57 2.28
N VAL A 26 -15.05 -8.09 2.22
CA VAL A 26 -13.85 -7.29 1.96
C VAL A 26 -13.91 -6.68 0.56
N LEU A 27 -14.24 -7.45 -0.47
CA LEU A 27 -14.33 -6.95 -1.84
C LEU A 27 -15.37 -5.84 -1.99
N TRP A 28 -16.52 -6.00 -1.34
CA TRP A 28 -17.56 -4.98 -1.30
C TRP A 28 -17.07 -3.71 -0.59
N ALA A 29 -16.41 -3.84 0.56
CA ALA A 29 -15.83 -2.71 1.29
C ALA A 29 -14.73 -1.97 0.49
N LEU A 30 -14.01 -2.69 -0.37
CA LEU A 30 -13.00 -2.13 -1.27
C LEU A 30 -13.58 -1.57 -2.58
N ASN A 31 -14.90 -1.58 -2.74
CA ASN A 31 -15.63 -1.18 -3.94
C ASN A 31 -15.15 -1.89 -5.22
N TYR A 32 -14.66 -3.12 -5.08
CA TYR A 32 -14.11 -3.91 -6.18
C TYR A 32 -13.00 -3.21 -6.96
N ILE A 33 -12.24 -2.30 -6.33
CA ILE A 33 -11.15 -1.59 -6.99
C ILE A 33 -9.90 -2.50 -7.05
N PRO A 34 -9.37 -2.81 -8.25
CA PRO A 34 -8.28 -3.78 -8.41
C PRO A 34 -7.04 -3.48 -7.57
N LEU A 35 -6.67 -2.20 -7.47
CA LEU A 35 -5.52 -1.76 -6.68
C LEU A 35 -5.75 -1.99 -5.18
N ALA A 36 -6.91 -1.58 -4.67
CA ALA A 36 -7.26 -1.73 -3.26
C ALA A 36 -7.32 -3.23 -2.87
N ILE A 37 -7.87 -4.07 -3.76
CA ILE A 37 -7.87 -5.54 -3.61
C ILE A 37 -6.44 -6.08 -3.54
N THR A 38 -5.57 -5.66 -4.46
CA THR A 38 -4.18 -6.14 -4.52
C THR A 38 -3.40 -5.75 -3.26
N GLN A 39 -3.55 -4.51 -2.79
CA GLN A 39 -2.91 -4.02 -1.58
C GLN A 39 -3.47 -4.69 -0.31
N ALA A 40 -4.78 -4.92 -0.24
CA ALA A 40 -5.41 -5.65 0.85
C ALA A 40 -4.88 -7.09 0.94
N ALA A 41 -4.82 -7.79 -0.19
CA ALA A 41 -4.27 -9.15 -0.25
C ALA A 41 -2.79 -9.18 0.16
N ALA A 42 -2.00 -8.23 -0.34
CA ALA A 42 -0.58 -8.08 0.04
C ALA A 42 -0.40 -7.86 1.56
N TYR A 43 -1.24 -6.99 2.14
CA TYR A 43 -1.26 -6.77 3.59
C TYR A 43 -1.56 -8.05 4.37
N ILE A 44 -2.60 -8.79 3.98
CA ILE A 44 -3.01 -10.03 4.66
C ILE A 44 -1.90 -11.06 4.56
N ASN A 45 -1.34 -11.29 3.37
CA ASN A 45 -0.26 -12.26 3.15
C ASN A 45 0.97 -11.98 4.02
N ARG A 46 1.41 -10.73 4.07
CA ARG A 46 2.61 -10.33 4.83
C ARG A 46 2.42 -10.47 6.33
N ARG A 47 1.17 -10.44 6.78
CA ARG A 47 0.77 -10.52 8.19
C ARG A 47 0.22 -11.89 8.58
N ALA A 48 0.16 -12.83 7.66
CA ALA A 48 -0.28 -14.19 7.93
C ALA A 48 0.74 -14.92 8.84
N PRO A 49 0.30 -15.81 9.74
CA PRO A 49 -1.10 -16.18 10.03
C PRO A 49 -1.79 -15.24 11.04
N CYS A 50 -1.11 -14.21 11.54
CA CYS A 50 -1.63 -13.33 12.59
C CYS A 50 -2.81 -12.45 12.17
N VAL A 51 -2.99 -12.23 10.87
CA VAL A 51 -4.11 -11.46 10.29
C VAL A 51 -4.88 -12.35 9.31
N SER A 52 -6.18 -12.48 9.54
CA SER A 52 -7.13 -13.11 8.61
C SER A 52 -7.83 -12.07 7.73
N VAL A 53 -8.52 -12.52 6.68
CA VAL A 53 -9.39 -11.67 5.84
C VAL A 53 -10.39 -10.88 6.68
N LYS A 54 -11.00 -11.53 7.68
CA LYS A 54 -11.95 -10.88 8.59
C LYS A 54 -11.29 -9.84 9.48
N THR A 55 -10.13 -10.14 10.04
CA THR A 55 -9.36 -9.18 10.87
C THR A 55 -8.94 -7.95 10.06
N TYR A 56 -8.60 -8.13 8.78
CA TYR A 56 -8.33 -7.03 7.88
C TYR A 56 -9.57 -6.17 7.63
N LEU A 57 -10.73 -6.79 7.38
CA LEU A 57 -12.00 -6.07 7.20
C LEU A 57 -12.30 -5.15 8.38
N ASP A 58 -12.16 -5.65 9.61
CA ASP A 58 -12.38 -4.88 10.82
C ASP A 58 -11.44 -3.66 10.88
N THR A 59 -10.16 -3.86 10.58
CA THR A 59 -9.13 -2.80 10.54
C THR A 59 -9.44 -1.74 9.48
N PHE A 60 -9.88 -2.18 8.29
CA PHE A 60 -10.28 -1.30 7.20
C PHE A 60 -11.50 -0.46 7.56
N GLN A 61 -12.55 -1.09 8.10
CA GLN A 61 -13.78 -0.41 8.51
C GLN A 61 -13.53 0.60 9.65
N GLU A 62 -12.68 0.26 10.62
CA GLU A 62 -12.29 1.19 11.69
C GLU A 62 -11.57 2.42 11.11
N SER A 63 -10.64 2.20 10.18
CA SER A 63 -9.89 3.28 9.52
C SER A 63 -10.80 4.14 8.63
N ASN A 64 -11.73 3.54 7.90
CA ASN A 64 -12.72 4.26 7.09
C ASN A 64 -13.62 5.15 7.95
N LYS A 65 -14.09 4.65 9.11
CA LYS A 65 -14.88 5.45 10.06
C LYS A 65 -14.07 6.62 10.61
N LYS A 66 -12.81 6.40 11.01
CA LYS A 66 -11.91 7.47 11.49
C LYS A 66 -11.70 8.54 10.43
N LYS A 67 -11.49 8.16 9.16
CA LYS A 67 -11.37 9.10 8.04
C LYS A 67 -12.67 9.87 7.79
N GLY A 68 -13.82 9.21 7.77
CA GLY A 68 -15.13 9.87 7.60
C GLY A 68 -15.38 10.96 8.64
N ASN A 69 -14.93 10.74 9.88
CA ASN A 69 -15.01 11.73 10.96
C ASN A 69 -14.06 12.94 10.75
N LEU A 70 -12.90 12.73 10.12
CA LEU A 70 -11.95 13.80 9.81
C LEU A 70 -12.40 14.63 8.60
N LEU A 71 -12.86 13.98 7.52
CA LEU A 71 -13.31 14.66 6.31
C LEU A 71 -14.65 15.39 6.47
N ASN A 72 -15.60 14.87 7.25
CA ASN A 72 -16.83 15.61 7.59
C ASN A 72 -16.56 16.90 8.38
N ARG A 73 -15.34 17.07 8.93
CA ARG A 73 -14.94 18.29 9.63
C ARG A 73 -14.39 19.37 8.68
N ASP A 74 -13.97 18.99 7.47
CA ASP A 74 -13.30 19.85 6.46
C ASP A 74 -14.04 19.89 5.10
N ALA A 75 -15.25 19.33 5.00
CA ALA A 75 -15.99 19.17 3.74
C ALA A 75 -16.53 20.51 3.18
N GLY A 76 -15.64 21.28 2.55
CA GLY A 76 -15.96 22.43 1.70
C GLY A 76 -15.89 22.16 0.20
N ASP A 77 -15.47 20.97 -0.27
CA ASP A 77 -15.31 20.74 -1.72
C ASP A 77 -15.72 19.32 -2.18
N LEU A 78 -16.99 19.22 -2.60
CA LEU A 78 -17.72 18.02 -3.02
C LEU A 78 -17.43 17.57 -4.47
N ARG A 79 -16.18 17.71 -4.93
CA ARG A 79 -15.84 17.52 -6.36
C ARG A 79 -15.06 16.23 -6.69
N ARG A 80 -14.77 15.38 -5.71
CA ARG A 80 -14.22 14.03 -5.98
C ARG A 80 -15.36 13.02 -5.97
N ASP A 81 -15.28 12.00 -6.82
CA ASP A 81 -16.06 10.79 -6.63
C ASP A 81 -15.58 10.13 -5.32
N GLU A 82 -16.20 10.56 -4.21
CA GLU A 82 -15.73 10.28 -2.85
C GLU A 82 -15.66 8.78 -2.60
N THR A 83 -16.49 7.98 -3.26
CA THR A 83 -16.61 6.55 -3.01
C THR A 83 -15.38 5.77 -3.49
N VAL A 84 -15.01 5.91 -4.76
CA VAL A 84 -13.88 5.20 -5.39
C VAL A 84 -12.54 5.67 -4.82
N SER A 85 -12.38 6.97 -4.58
CA SER A 85 -11.17 7.51 -3.96
C SER A 85 -11.05 7.11 -2.48
N ASN A 86 -12.15 6.77 -1.80
CA ASN A 86 -12.09 6.47 -0.38
C ASN A 86 -11.52 5.09 -0.09
N SER A 87 -11.89 4.04 -0.83
CA SER A 87 -11.38 2.71 -0.53
C SER A 87 -9.88 2.59 -0.77
N VAL A 88 -9.35 3.14 -1.87
CA VAL A 88 -7.89 3.18 -2.12
C VAL A 88 -7.17 3.95 -1.03
N VAL A 89 -7.64 5.14 -0.66
CA VAL A 89 -6.98 5.96 0.36
C VAL A 89 -7.02 5.30 1.74
N VAL A 90 -8.13 4.64 2.11
CA VAL A 90 -8.22 3.92 3.39
C VAL A 90 -7.30 2.70 3.39
N THR A 91 -7.29 1.91 2.30
CA THR A 91 -6.36 0.78 2.15
C THR A 91 -4.92 1.25 2.25
N TRP A 92 -4.55 2.31 1.52
CA TRP A 92 -3.23 2.91 1.58
C TRP A 92 -2.90 3.36 3.00
N GLN A 93 -3.81 4.04 3.69
CA GLN A 93 -3.58 4.53 5.06
C GLN A 93 -3.37 3.38 6.05
N VAL A 94 -4.16 2.31 5.96
CA VAL A 94 -3.99 1.09 6.79
C VAL A 94 -2.61 0.49 6.55
N THR A 95 -2.22 0.34 5.28
CA THR A 95 -0.94 -0.24 4.90
C THR A 95 0.24 0.66 5.30
N PHE A 96 0.12 1.97 5.10
CA PHE A 96 1.16 2.95 5.46
C PHE A 96 1.43 2.95 6.97
N GLU A 97 0.37 2.96 7.78
CA GLU A 97 0.51 2.89 9.25
C GLU A 97 1.19 1.59 9.68
N GLN A 98 0.90 0.49 9.00
CA GLN A 98 1.55 -0.78 9.25
C GLN A 98 3.03 -0.77 8.87
N ILE A 99 3.38 -0.24 7.69
CA ILE A 99 4.79 -0.08 7.28
C ILE A 99 5.54 0.79 8.28
N ARG A 100 4.94 1.89 8.72
CA ARG A 100 5.55 2.80 9.71
C ARG A 100 5.87 2.11 11.03
N ARG A 101 5.09 1.11 11.44
CA ARG A 101 5.34 0.28 12.64
C ARG A 101 6.36 -0.82 12.40
N GLU A 102 6.34 -1.44 11.22
CA GLU A 102 7.21 -2.56 10.86
C GLU A 102 8.63 -2.09 10.50
N ARG A 103 8.74 -1.10 9.62
CA ARG A 103 10.01 -0.55 9.13
C ARG A 103 9.86 0.97 8.88
N PRO A 104 10.15 1.82 9.89
CA PRO A 104 10.00 3.27 9.78
C PRO A 104 10.81 3.91 8.64
N SER A 105 11.96 3.34 8.26
CA SER A 105 12.78 3.79 7.14
C SER A 105 12.05 3.62 5.80
N ALA A 106 11.41 2.48 5.57
CA ALA A 106 10.58 2.25 4.38
C ALA A 106 9.41 3.27 4.27
N ALA A 107 8.79 3.64 5.41
CA ALA A 107 7.77 4.69 5.42
C ALA A 107 8.32 6.08 5.05
N LYS A 108 9.55 6.40 5.48
CA LYS A 108 10.24 7.63 5.08
C LYS A 108 10.59 7.60 3.59
N LEU A 109 11.12 6.48 3.09
CA LEU A 109 11.41 6.29 1.67
C LEU A 109 10.16 6.47 0.82
N LEU A 110 9.04 5.85 1.20
CA LEU A 110 7.77 6.01 0.49
C LEU A 110 7.29 7.47 0.50
N SER A 111 7.46 8.16 1.63
CA SER A 111 7.13 9.59 1.74
C SER A 111 8.03 10.47 0.88
N PHE A 112 9.27 10.05 0.62
CA PHE A 112 10.17 10.74 -0.31
C PHE A 112 9.80 10.47 -1.77
N ILE A 113 9.50 9.20 -2.11
CA ILE A 113 9.10 8.79 -3.47
C ILE A 113 7.80 9.51 -3.91
N SER A 114 6.89 9.84 -2.99
CA SER A 114 5.64 10.54 -3.32
C SER A 114 5.81 11.97 -3.84
N PHE A 115 7.00 12.57 -3.73
CA PHE A 115 7.31 13.87 -4.35
C PHE A 115 7.61 13.79 -5.86
N PHE A 116 7.84 12.59 -6.38
CA PHE A 116 8.15 12.37 -7.78
C PHE A 116 6.89 12.18 -8.63
N ASN A 117 7.07 12.24 -9.95
CA ASN A 117 6.05 11.68 -10.83
C ASN A 117 5.91 10.18 -10.49
N PRO A 118 4.68 9.64 -10.32
CA PRO A 118 4.50 8.22 -10.01
C PRO A 118 5.09 7.25 -11.05
N GLN A 119 5.51 7.75 -12.22
CA GLN A 119 6.11 6.97 -13.29
C GLN A 119 7.55 7.42 -13.54
N GLY A 120 8.45 6.45 -13.75
CA GLY A 120 9.84 6.71 -14.16
C GLY A 120 10.72 7.30 -13.06
N ILE A 121 10.54 6.88 -11.82
CA ILE A 121 11.30 7.37 -10.66
C ILE A 121 12.72 6.78 -10.74
N PRO A 122 13.78 7.59 -10.89
CA PRO A 122 15.12 7.07 -11.11
C PRO A 122 15.69 6.47 -9.82
N GLU A 123 16.29 5.28 -9.91
CA GLU A 123 16.92 4.61 -8.77
C GLU A 123 18.01 5.45 -8.09
N PHE A 124 18.87 6.10 -8.89
CA PHE A 124 19.99 6.89 -8.36
C PHE A 124 19.53 8.01 -7.42
N MET A 125 18.36 8.63 -7.68
CA MET A 125 17.82 9.68 -6.83
C MET A 125 17.41 9.15 -5.45
N LEU A 126 16.94 7.89 -5.41
CA LEU A 126 16.54 7.25 -4.16
C LEU A 126 17.78 6.83 -3.35
N HIS A 127 18.79 6.29 -4.03
CA HIS A 127 20.05 5.89 -3.40
C HIS A 127 20.79 7.09 -2.77
N ASP A 128 20.83 8.24 -3.47
CA ASP A 128 21.47 9.46 -2.97
C ASP A 128 20.76 9.98 -1.71
N TYR A 129 19.42 10.00 -1.70
CA TYR A 129 18.63 10.40 -0.53
C TYR A 129 18.91 9.55 0.71
N VAL A 130 18.98 8.23 0.56
CA VAL A 130 19.26 7.33 1.69
C VAL A 130 20.70 7.50 2.19
N THR A 131 21.65 7.73 1.27
CA THR A 131 23.05 8.00 1.62
C THR A 131 23.17 9.28 2.45
N ASP A 132 22.53 10.37 2.02
CA ASP A 132 22.54 11.67 2.72
C ASP A 132 21.92 11.61 4.13
N LEU A 133 20.92 10.74 4.35
CA LEU A 133 20.32 10.55 5.68
C LEU A 133 21.24 9.82 6.67
N THR A 134 22.31 9.20 6.17
CA THR A 134 23.18 8.31 6.93
C THR A 134 24.63 8.80 6.89
N ASP A 135 24.84 10.04 7.35
CA ASP A 135 26.13 10.78 7.41
C ASP A 135 27.36 9.98 7.93
N HIS A 136 27.16 8.80 8.53
CA HIS A 136 28.20 7.98 9.17
C HIS A 136 28.11 6.47 8.89
N ALA A 137 27.25 6.01 7.97
CA ALA A 137 27.11 4.58 7.68
C ALA A 137 28.08 4.10 6.59
N ASN A 138 28.49 2.83 6.65
CA ASN A 138 29.19 2.20 5.54
C ASN A 138 28.24 2.09 4.34
N ARG A 139 28.72 2.44 3.13
CA ARG A 139 27.94 2.40 1.88
C ARG A 139 27.26 1.05 1.65
N ASP A 140 27.93 -0.05 1.99
CA ASP A 140 27.36 -1.40 1.87
C ASP A 140 26.13 -1.61 2.77
N THR A 141 26.15 -1.01 3.97
CA THR A 141 25.03 -1.06 4.92
C THR A 141 23.86 -0.21 4.44
N VAL A 142 24.14 0.99 3.92
CA VAL A 142 23.13 1.89 3.34
C VAL A 142 22.41 1.23 2.17
N SER A 143 23.16 0.57 1.28
CA SER A 143 22.62 -0.15 0.14
C SER A 143 21.74 -1.33 0.56
N ALA A 144 22.14 -2.09 1.58
CA ALA A 144 21.33 -3.19 2.11
C ALA A 144 20.04 -2.69 2.76
N ASP A 145 20.11 -1.62 3.57
CA ASP A 145 18.94 -1.04 4.22
C ASP A 145 17.94 -0.46 3.21
N PHE A 146 18.44 0.12 2.11
CA PHE A 146 17.62 0.62 1.01
C PHE A 146 16.89 -0.49 0.25
N GLU A 147 17.59 -1.58 -0.12
CA GLU A 147 16.95 -2.71 -0.79
C GLU A 147 15.90 -3.38 0.10
N ASP A 148 16.21 -3.56 1.39
CA ASP A 148 15.24 -4.04 2.34
C ASP A 148 14.01 -3.12 2.43
N ASP A 149 14.20 -1.79 2.46
CA ASP A 149 13.10 -0.80 2.47
C ASP A 149 12.23 -0.96 1.22
N LEU A 150 12.84 -1.07 0.04
CA LEU A 150 12.15 -1.32 -1.22
C LEU A 150 11.38 -2.64 -1.20
N ASP A 151 11.96 -3.69 -0.62
CA ASP A 151 11.32 -5.00 -0.49
C ASP A 151 10.11 -4.96 0.44
N ILE A 152 10.10 -4.10 1.46
CA ILE A 152 8.86 -3.81 2.22
C ILE A 152 7.81 -3.21 1.29
N LEU A 153 8.15 -2.15 0.55
CA LEU A 153 7.21 -1.39 -0.27
C LEU A 153 6.64 -2.23 -1.43
N ARG A 154 7.49 -3.03 -2.07
CA ARG A 154 7.12 -4.03 -3.09
C ARG A 154 6.24 -5.11 -2.48
N GLY A 155 6.58 -5.61 -1.29
CA GLY A 155 5.82 -6.62 -0.58
C GLY A 155 4.39 -6.19 -0.22
N TYR A 156 4.16 -4.89 -0.03
CA TYR A 156 2.82 -4.31 0.15
C TYR A 156 2.15 -3.82 -1.15
N SER A 157 2.77 -4.06 -2.32
CA SER A 157 2.27 -3.63 -3.63
C SER A 157 2.05 -2.11 -3.74
N LEU A 158 2.91 -1.30 -3.11
CA LEU A 158 2.90 0.16 -3.21
C LEU A 158 3.86 0.69 -4.28
N VAL A 159 4.95 -0.03 -4.51
CA VAL A 159 5.99 0.30 -5.49
C VAL A 159 6.26 -0.92 -6.37
N SER A 160 6.45 -0.70 -7.66
CA SER A 160 6.91 -1.71 -8.62
C SER A 160 8.18 -1.27 -9.32
N VAL A 161 8.95 -2.24 -9.82
CA VAL A 161 10.14 -2.00 -10.64
C VAL A 161 9.76 -2.17 -12.10
N THR A 162 10.24 -1.28 -12.94
CA THR A 162 10.11 -1.41 -14.39
C THR A 162 10.93 -2.57 -14.94
N ALA A 163 10.61 -3.05 -16.14
CA ALA A 163 11.32 -4.16 -16.77
C ALA A 163 12.82 -3.90 -16.98
N THR A 164 13.25 -2.64 -16.98
CA THR A 164 14.66 -2.24 -17.12
C THR A 164 15.44 -2.28 -15.80
N GLY A 165 14.78 -2.42 -14.65
CA GLY A 165 15.42 -2.43 -13.34
C GLY A 165 15.70 -1.05 -12.75
N ASP A 166 16.06 -0.08 -13.59
CA ASP A 166 16.64 1.21 -13.15
C ASP A 166 15.61 2.29 -12.76
N THR A 167 14.31 2.00 -12.92
CA THR A 167 13.25 2.94 -12.55
C THR A 167 12.12 2.26 -11.79
N TYR A 168 11.56 3.01 -10.85
CA TYR A 168 10.44 2.61 -10.01
C TYR A 168 9.16 3.31 -10.43
N GLU A 169 8.06 2.65 -10.16
CA GLU A 169 6.73 3.16 -10.37
C GLU A 169 5.90 3.04 -9.11
N MET A 170 5.07 4.04 -8.89
CA MET A 170 4.01 4.08 -7.90
C MET A 170 2.70 4.20 -8.67
N HIS A 171 1.65 3.53 -8.20
CA HIS A 171 0.33 3.75 -8.78
C HIS A 171 -0.12 5.18 -8.45
N ALA A 172 -0.68 5.94 -9.40
CA ALA A 172 -1.05 7.36 -9.21
C ALA A 172 -2.13 7.65 -8.13
N LEU A 173 -2.61 6.63 -7.43
CA LEU A 173 -3.58 6.72 -6.34
C LEU A 173 -2.96 6.31 -4.98
N VAL A 174 -1.68 5.98 -4.98
CA VAL A 174 -0.79 5.79 -3.81
C VAL A 174 -0.09 7.12 -3.57
#